data_AF-A0AAV6JIL8-F1
#
_entry.id   AF-A0AAV6JIL8-F1
#
_cell.length_a   1.000
_cell.length_b   1.000
_cell.length_c   1.000
_cell.angle_alpha   90.00
_cell.angle_beta   90.00
_cell.angle_gamma   90.00
#
_symmetry.space_group_name_H-M   'P 1'
#
loop_
_entity.id
_entity.type
_entity.pdbx_description
1 polymer ?
#
loop_
_entity_poly.entity_id
_entity_poly.type
_entity_poly.pdbx_seq_one_letter_code
_entity_poly.pdbx_strand_id
1 'polypeptide(L)' 'MFSVRNTLNLVGTWQGGVCLAFADEVFCWLYGTVKENEDYILQFAPPFNRLELLQAQSCPAEITNHVEQL' A
#
# COMPACT_ATOMS: atom_id res chain seq x y z
N MET A 1 -6.49 8.92 -0.36
CA MET A 1 -6.25 8.63 1.08
C MET A 1 -7.09 7.42 1.45
N PHE A 2 -6.48 6.32 1.87
CA PHE A 2 -7.18 5.07 2.16
C PHE A 2 -7.38 4.92 3.68
N SER A 3 -8.65 4.83 4.11
CA SER A 3 -9.00 4.70 5.53
C SER A 3 -9.07 3.22 5.91
N VAL A 4 -8.19 2.78 6.81
CA VAL A 4 -8.20 1.41 7.30
C VAL A 4 -9.27 1.28 8.38
N ARG A 5 -10.42 0.68 8.02
CA ARG A 5 -11.45 0.33 9.00
C ARG A 5 -11.09 -0.99 9.66
N ASN A 6 -10.40 -0.91 10.79
CA ASN A 6 -10.06 -2.07 11.58
C ASN A 6 -11.29 -2.54 12.40
N THR A 7 -12.20 -3.29 11.78
CA THR A 7 -13.32 -3.92 12.50
C THR A 7 -12.84 -5.23 13.13
N LEU A 8 -11.83 -5.16 14.01
CA LEU A 8 -11.46 -6.30 14.86
C LEU A 8 -12.51 -6.42 15.96
N ASN A 9 -13.55 -7.21 15.71
CA ASN A 9 -14.33 -7.79 16.79
C ASN A 9 -13.37 -8.67 17.60
N LEU A 10 -13.02 -8.19 18.79
CA LEU A 10 -12.13 -8.82 19.76
C LEU A 10 -12.67 -10.18 20.24
N VAL A 11 -12.53 -11.23 19.42
CA VAL A 11 -12.51 -12.63 19.88
C VAL A 11 -11.60 -13.48 18.98
N GLY A 12 -10.30 -13.47 19.28
CA GLY A 12 -9.48 -14.69 19.32
C GLY A 12 -8.87 -15.30 18.03
N THR A 13 -9.26 -14.97 16.81
CA THR A 13 -8.61 -15.59 15.63
C THR A 13 -8.48 -14.60 14.47
N TRP A 14 -7.27 -14.49 13.91
CA TRP A 14 -7.05 -13.83 12.63
C TRP A 14 -7.86 -14.56 11.56
N GLN A 15 -8.65 -13.83 10.77
CA GLN A 15 -9.38 -14.40 9.66
C GLN A 15 -8.59 -14.14 8.38
N GLY A 16 -8.04 -15.20 7.78
CA GLY A 16 -7.30 -15.08 6.51
C GLY A 16 -8.11 -14.39 5.40
N GLY A 17 -9.44 -14.60 5.38
CA GLY A 17 -10.35 -13.93 4.45
C GLY A 17 -10.44 -12.41 4.64
N VAL A 18 -10.30 -11.91 5.89
CA VAL A 18 -10.29 -10.48 6.17
C VAL A 18 -8.98 -9.86 5.68
N CYS A 19 -7.85 -10.54 5.86
CA CYS A 19 -6.56 -10.09 5.32
C CYS A 19 -6.56 -10.07 3.79
N LEU A 20 -7.14 -11.08 3.14
CA LEU A 20 -7.25 -11.16 1.69
C LEU A 20 -8.15 -10.06 1.11
N ALA A 21 -9.34 -9.85 1.69
CA ALA A 21 -10.24 -8.78 1.26
C ALA A 21 -9.60 -7.39 1.45
N PHE A 22 -8.89 -7.19 2.55
CA PHE A 22 -8.14 -5.96 2.78
C PHE A 22 -7.01 -5.76 1.76
N ALA A 23 -6.25 -6.81 1.46
CA ALA A 23 -5.18 -6.74 0.47
C ALA A 23 -5.72 -6.38 -0.93
N ASP A 24 -6.84 -6.97 -1.32
CA ASP A 24 -7.50 -6.69 -2.61
C ASP A 24 -7.93 -5.21 -2.73
N GLU A 25 -8.55 -4.66 -1.68
CA GLU A 25 -8.93 -3.25 -1.66
C GLU A 25 -7.70 -2.31 -1.73
N VAL A 26 -6.62 -2.66 -1.03
CA VAL A 26 -5.37 -1.87 -1.05
C VAL A 26 -4.72 -1.93 -2.43
N PHE A 27 -4.67 -3.10 -3.07
CA PHE A 27 -4.13 -3.22 -4.43
C PHE A 27 -4.98 -2.47 -5.45
N CYS A 28 -6.31 -2.58 -5.38
CA CYS A 28 -7.22 -1.82 -6.23
C CYS A 28 -7.01 -0.30 -6.07
N TRP A 29 -6.83 0.16 -4.83
CA TRP A 29 -6.56 1.57 -4.56
C TRP A 29 -5.20 2.03 -5.09
N LEU A 30 -4.15 1.23 -4.91
CA LEU A 30 -2.80 1.53 -5.42
C LEU A 30 -2.80 1.63 -6.94
N TYR A 31 -3.38 0.67 -7.64
CA TYR A 31 -3.47 0.68 -9.11
C TYR A 31 -4.24 1.90 -9.65
N GLY A 32 -5.25 2.39 -8.92
CA GLY A 32 -6.00 3.59 -9.32
C GLY A 32 -5.32 4.92 -8.95
N THR A 33 -4.32 4.92 -8.07
CA THR A 33 -3.73 6.15 -7.50
C THR A 33 -2.28 6.36 -7.95
N VAL A 34 -1.49 5.30 -8.05
CA VAL A 34 -0.10 5.37 -8.50
C VAL A 34 -0.06 5.71 -9.98
N LYS A 35 0.71 6.75 -10.32
CA LYS A 35 0.95 7.13 -11.72
C LYS A 35 2.21 6.48 -12.25
N GLU A 36 2.23 6.24 -13.55
CA GLU A 36 3.42 5.75 -14.25
C GLU A 36 4.56 6.79 -14.16
N ASN A 37 5.77 6.31 -13.88
CA ASN A 37 7.01 7.11 -13.71
C ASN A 37 7.02 8.07 -12.51
N GLU A 38 6.13 7.89 -11.54
CA GLU A 38 6.16 8.64 -10.28
C GLU A 38 6.59 7.72 -9.14
N ASP A 39 7.49 8.23 -8.30
CA ASP A 39 7.96 7.50 -7.13
C ASP A 39 7.07 7.78 -5.93
N TYR A 40 6.70 6.73 -5.19
CA TYR A 40 5.86 6.85 -4.00
C TYR A 40 6.39 6.02 -2.83
N ILE A 41 6.11 6.49 -1.62
CA ILE A 41 6.30 5.78 -0.37
C ILE A 41 4.91 5.41 0.15
N LEU A 42 4.64 4.10 0.24
CA LEU A 42 3.46 3.59 0.93
C LEU A 42 3.81 3.39 2.41
N GLN A 43 3.20 4.18 3.29
CA GLN A 43 3.45 4.11 4.73
C GLN A 43 2.21 3.74 5.54
N PHE A 44 2.44 2.99 6.61
CA PHE A 44 1.48 2.67 7.64
C PHE A 44 2.04 3.10 9.00
N ALA A 45 1.79 4.36 9.37
CA ALA A 45 2.36 4.99 10.56
C ALA A 45 1.33 5.11 11.70
N PRO A 46 1.77 5.26 12.97
CA PRO A 46 0.87 5.56 14.08
C PRO A 46 -0.01 6.78 13.76
N PRO A 47 -1.34 6.72 13.99
CA PRO A 47 -2.06 5.78 14.85
C PRO A 47 -2.59 4.51 14.16
N PHE A 48 -1.98 4.04 13.07
CA PHE A 48 -2.27 2.76 12.39
C PHE A 48 -3.74 2.59 11.94
N ASN A 49 -4.39 3.72 11.64
CA ASN A 49 -5.76 3.74 11.16
C ASN A 49 -5.86 4.05 9.66
N ARG A 50 -4.72 4.28 8.99
CA ARG A 50 -4.67 4.75 7.61
C ARG A 50 -3.39 4.31 6.90
N LEU A 51 -3.54 4.00 5.62
CA LEU A 51 -2.43 3.86 4.68
C LEU A 51 -2.28 5.18 3.95
N GLU A 52 -1.06 5.70 3.96
CA GLU A 52 -0.72 6.97 3.32
C GLU A 52 0.25 6.69 2.17
N LEU A 53 -0.05 7.29 1.02
CA LEU A 53 0.82 7.27 -0.15
C LEU A 53 1.43 8.66 -0.27
N LEU A 54 2.72 8.76 0.01
CA LEU A 54 3.50 10.00 -0.09
C LEU A 54 4.31 9.97 -1.38
N GLN A 55 4.52 11.12 -2.01
CA GLN A 55 5.43 11.22 -3.14
C GLN A 55 6.87 11.05 -2.63
N ALA A 56 7.62 10.15 -3.24
CA ALA A 56 9.04 9.97 -2.95
C ALA A 56 9.87 10.94 -3.80
N GLN A 57 11.09 11.21 -3.37
CA GLN A 57 11.97 12.16 -4.07
C GLN A 57 12.83 11.50 -5.16
N SER A 58 13.02 10.18 -5.11
CA SER A 58 13.87 9.47 -6.06
C SER A 58 13.56 7.98 -6.12
N CYS A 59 13.69 7.42 -7.32
CA CYS A 59 13.73 5.99 -7.57
C CYS A 59 15.11 5.39 -7.21
N PRO A 60 15.17 4.22 -6.54
CA PRO A 60 16.40 3.46 -6.41
C PRO A 60 17.02 3.10 -7.76
N ALA A 61 18.34 3.23 -7.88
CA ALA A 61 19.06 2.98 -9.13
C ALA A 61 18.88 1.53 -9.62
N GLU A 62 18.68 0.57 -8.73
CA GLU A 62 18.43 -0.83 -9.06
C GLU A 62 17.15 -1.02 -9.88
N ILE A 63 16.11 -0.24 -9.58
CA ILE A 63 14.83 -0.29 -10.31
C ILE A 63 15.00 0.36 -11.68
N THR A 64 15.61 1.56 -11.72
CA THR A 64 15.88 2.28 -12.97
C THR A 64 16.74 1.44 -13.92
N ASN A 65 17.83 0.86 -13.43
CA ASN A 65 18.72 0.02 -14.22
C ASN A 65 18.02 -1.23 -14.75
N HIS A 66 17.07 -1.81 -14.01
CA HIS A 66 16.31 -2.96 -14.48
C HIS A 66 15.35 -2.59 -15.61
N VAL A 67 14.69 -1.42 -15.52
CA VAL A 67 13.79 -0.92 -16.57
C VAL A 67 14.55 -0.56 -17.84
N GLU A 68 15.73 0.03 -17.75
CA GLU A 68 16.57 0.35 -18.91
C GLU A 68 17.14 -0.89 -19.63
N GLN A 69 17.17 -2.04 -18.95
CA GLN A 69 17.64 -3.31 -19.51
C GLN A 69 16.53 -4.15 -20.17
N LEU A 70 15.28 -3.68 -20.15
CA LEU A 70 14.13 -4.28 -20.83
C LEU A 70 13.96 -3.73 -22.26
#